data_AF-A0A7C3F468-F1
#
_entry.id   AF-A0A7C3F468-F1
#
_cell.length_a   1.000
_cell.length_b   1.000
_cell.length_c   1.000
_cell.angle_alpha   90.00
_cell.angle_beta   90.00
_cell.angle_gamma   90.00
#
_symmetry.space_group_name_H-M   'P 1'
#
loop_
_entity.id
_entity.type
_entity.pdbx_description
1 polymer ?
#
loop_
_entity_poly.entity_id
_entity_poly.type
_entity_poly.pdbx_seq_one_letter_code
_entity_poly.pdbx_strand_id
1 'polypeptide(L)' 'MSKCPVCGKVIQKESKSWKYGKFDVKGHVCGCGVAFWDYYIGDKFKFTLIKKQGKGFIKAR' A
#
# COMPACT_ATOMS: atom_id res chain seq x y z
N MET A 1 -5.79 0.32 -9.35
CA MET A 1 -5.45 -1.11 -9.31
C MET A 1 -4.03 -1.23 -8.80
N SER A 2 -3.83 -1.91 -7.67
CA SER A 2 -2.50 -2.10 -7.07
C SER A 2 -2.19 -3.59 -6.96
N LYS A 3 -0.94 -3.97 -7.24
CA LYS A 3 -0.51 -5.36 -7.12
C LYS A 3 0.00 -5.61 -5.71
N CYS A 4 -0.50 -6.67 -5.06
CA CYS A 4 0.02 -7.06 -3.75
C CYS A 4 1.50 -7.45 -3.88
N PRO A 5 2.41 -6.79 -3.16
CA PRO A 5 3.84 -7.08 -3.25
C PRO A 5 4.23 -8.42 -2.60
N VAL A 6 3.30 -9.09 -1.91
CA VAL A 6 3.56 -10.39 -1.26
C VAL A 6 3.03 -11.55 -2.09
N CYS A 7 1.74 -11.54 -2.47
CA CYS A 7 1.12 -12.65 -3.19
C CYS A 7 0.95 -12.40 -4.70
N GLY A 8 1.28 -11.21 -5.20
CA GLY A 8 1.15 -10.86 -6.62
C GLY A 8 -0.29 -10.65 -7.11
N LYS A 9 -1.31 -10.84 -6.26
CA LYS A 9 -2.71 -10.59 -6.64
C LYS A 9 -2.96 -9.13 -6.95
N VAL A 10 -3.75 -8.88 -8.00
CA VAL A 10 -4.22 -7.53 -8.34
C VAL A 10 -5.39 -7.18 -7.43
N ILE A 11 -5.27 -6.06 -6.73
CA ILE A 11 -6.30 -5.49 -5.87
C ILE A 11 -6.94 -4.33 -6.62
N GLN A 12 -8.21 -4.50 -6.95
CA GLN A 12 -8.97 -3.50 -7.71
C GLN A 12 -9.44 -2.35 -6.83
N LYS A 13 -9.76 -2.59 -5.55
CA LYS A 13 -10.35 -1.60 -4.65
C LYS A 13 -9.37 -1.16 -3.56
N GLU A 14 -9.16 0.15 -3.44
CA GLU A 14 -8.51 0.74 -2.27
C GLU A 14 -9.47 0.64 -1.07
N SER A 15 -8.96 0.16 0.07
CA SER A 15 -9.76 -0.02 1.28
C SER A 15 -9.98 1.32 1.99
N LYS A 16 -8.97 2.19 1.96
CA LYS A 16 -9.00 3.51 2.58
C LYS A 16 -7.97 4.40 1.91
N SER A 17 -8.28 5.68 1.71
CA SER A 17 -7.28 6.68 1.32
C SER A 17 -7.27 7.82 2.32
N TRP A 18 -6.09 8.40 2.55
CA TRP A 18 -5.91 9.55 3.43
C TRP A 18 -4.67 10.34 3.03
N LYS A 19 -4.63 11.63 3.38
CA LYS A 19 -3.44 12.45 3.21
C LYS A 19 -2.52 12.33 4.42
N TYR A 20 -1.22 12.20 4.16
CA TYR A 20 -0.15 12.19 5.16
C TYR A 20 0.91 13.23 4.78
N GLY A 21 0.75 14.45 5.30
CA GLY A 21 1.61 15.58 4.92
C GLY A 21 1.50 15.89 3.42
N LYS A 22 2.61 15.76 2.69
CA LYS A 22 2.67 15.93 1.23
C LYS A 22 2.30 14.66 0.45
N PHE A 23 2.01 13.57 1.15
CA PHE A 23 1.70 12.29 0.53
C PHE A 23 0.21 12.02 0.49
N ASP A 24 -0.26 11.52 -0.64
CA ASP A 24 -1.57 10.89 -0.79
C ASP A 24 -1.37 9.39 -0.57
N VAL A 25 -1.95 8.85 0.49
CA VAL A 25 -1.78 7.46 0.89
C VAL A 25 -3.03 6.68 0.51
N LYS A 26 -2.85 5.59 -0.23
CA LYS A 26 -3.91 4.64 -0.57
C LYS A 26 -3.63 3.31 0.09
N GLY A 27 -4.45 2.95 1.06
CA GLY A 27 -4.37 1.70 1.77
C GLY A 27 -5.16 0.58 1.13
N HIS A 28 -4.51 -0.58 1.07
CA HIS A 28 -5.03 -1.81 0.50
C HIS A 28 -4.88 -2.94 1.51
N VAL A 29 -5.93 -3.76 1.62
CA VAL A 29 -5.87 -5.03 2.34
C VAL A 29 -6.02 -6.15 1.33
N CYS A 30 -5.00 -6.98 1.22
CA CYS A 30 -5.08 -8.18 0.39
C CYS A 30 -5.77 -9.30 1.17
N GLY A 31 -6.55 -10.13 0.47
CA GLY A 31 -7.12 -11.36 1.03
C GLY A 31 -6.08 -12.38 1.52
N CYS A 32 -4.78 -12.19 1.23
CA CYS A 32 -3.70 -12.97 1.83
C CYS A 32 -3.35 -12.53 3.27
N GLY A 33 -4.09 -11.58 3.85
CA GLY A 33 -3.88 -11.08 5.21
C GLY A 33 -2.84 -9.96 5.33
N VAL A 34 -2.24 -9.54 4.20
CA VAL A 34 -1.26 -8.45 4.17
C VAL A 34 -1.94 -7.13 3.86
N ALA A 35 -1.73 -6.15 4.74
CA ALA A 35 -2.06 -4.76 4.48
C ALA A 35 -0.85 -4.03 3.89
N PHE A 36 -1.06 -3.24 2.85
CA PHE A 36 -0.01 -2.38 2.27
C PHE A 36 -0.62 -1.06 1.81
N TRP A 37 0.22 -0.04 1.73
CA TRP A 37 -0.18 1.34 1.49
C TRP A 37 0.70 1.94 0.42
N ASP A 38 0.08 2.43 -0.64
CA ASP A 38 0.75 3.12 -1.72
C ASP A 38 0.82 4.62 -1.42
N TYR A 39 2.02 5.18 -1.48
CA TYR A 39 2.29 6.59 -1.24
C TYR A 39 2.50 7.28 -2.58
N TYR A 40 1.72 8.33 -2.80
CA TYR A 40 1.77 9.21 -3.95
C TYR A 40 2.16 10.61 -3.48
N ILE A 41 2.80 11.39 -4.33
CA ILE A 41 2.97 12.84 -4.14
C ILE A 41 2.37 13.52 -5.37
N GLY A 42 1.19 14.11 -5.22
CA GLY A 42 0.35 14.48 -6.36
C GLY A 42 0.02 13.25 -7.19
N ASP A 43 0.12 13.34 -8.52
CA ASP A 43 -0.11 12.22 -9.44
C ASP A 43 1.05 11.22 -9.55
N LYS A 44 2.16 11.43 -8.82
CA LYS A 44 3.35 10.57 -8.91
C LYS A 44 3.38 9.52 -7.80
N PHE A 45 3.29 8.25 -8.19
CA PHE A 45 3.60 7.12 -7.31
C PHE A 45 5.05 7.21 -6.81
N LYS A 46 5.27 7.03 -5.51
CA LYS A 46 6.60 7.07 -4.89
C LYS A 46 7.04 5.71 -4.40
N PHE A 47 6.25 5.07 -3.56
CA PHE A 47 6.57 3.77 -3.00
C PHE A 47 5.36 3.14 -2.32
N THR A 48 5.47 1.84 -2.08
CA THR A 48 4.52 1.08 -1.28
C THR A 48 5.14 0.71 0.06
N LEU A 49 4.41 0.86 1.16
CA LEU A 49 4.75 0.30 2.46
C LEU A 49 3.88 -0.92 2.74
N ILE A 50 4.46 -2.00 3.24
CA ILE A 50 3.79 -3.24 3.58
C ILE A 50 3.82 -3.39 5.09
N LYS A 51 2.68 -3.64 5.70
CA LYS A 51 2.59 -4.03 7.10
C LYS A 51 2.96 -5.51 7.21
N LYS A 52 4.16 -5.81 7.69
CA LYS A 52 4.60 -7.19 7.95
C LYS A 52 4.41 -7.50 9.43
N GLN A 53 3.67 -8.58 9.72
CA GLN A 53 3.41 -9.01 11.08
C GLN A 53 4.75 -9.24 11.82
N GLY A 54 4.89 -8.62 13.00
CA GLY A 54 6.11 -8.68 13.81
C GLY A 54 7.29 -7.80 13.38
N LYS A 55 7.23 -7.12 12.22
CA LYS A 55 8.34 -6.26 11.72
C LYS A 55 7.94 -4.81 11.40
N GLY A 56 6.68 -4.44 11.62
CA GLY A 56 6.18 -3.09 11.34
C GLY A 56 5.95 -2.83 9.85
N PHE A 57 6.13 -1.57 9.44
CA PHE A 57 5.99 -1.15 8.04
C PHE A 57 7.33 -1.25 7.31
N ILE A 58 7.35 -2.00 6.21
CA ILE A 58 8.54 -2.21 5.39
C ILE A 58 8.25 -1.73 3.98
N LYS A 59 9.19 -1.02 3.36
CA LYS A 59 9.05 -0.61 1.95
C LYS A 59 9.02 -1.84 1.04
N ALA A 60 8.03 -1.94 0.17
CA ALA A 60 8.02 -2.93 -0.90
C ALA A 60 9.20 -2.63 -1.83
N ARG A 61 10.04 -3.64 -2.07
CA ARG A 61 11.20 -3.55 -2.97
C ARG A 61 10.81 -4.00 -4.37
#